data_AF-A0A6N9FIY7-F1
#
_entry.id   AF-A0A6N9FIY7-F1
#
_cell.length_a   1.000
_cell.length_b   1.000
_cell.length_c   1.000
_cell.angle_alpha   90.00
_cell.angle_beta   90.00
_cell.angle_gamma   90.00
#
_symmetry.space_group_name_H-M   'P 1'
#
loop_
_entity.id
_entity.type
_entity.pdbx_description
1 polymer ?
#
loop_
_entity_poly.entity_id
_entity_poly.type
_entity_poly.pdbx_seq_one_letter_code
_entity_poly.pdbx_strand_id
1 'polypeptide(L)'
;MCRFSGGVGLPPVPRTSARVARTTRVRRSSSGHSPKNRRLLPDRGIARPYHDGTGPARAPGLGYAGSAGIGGFPMSYLFTSQRDLPSFKHIEAEPLSGALGATISGVSLAEDLAQGVIDEIYAALLEFKVIFFRDQEMTDEQHLRLARKFGMPQGPGSIPQVEGYPMIRLQRMDEYQTIGGDVNYHTDDIFRDYPSRMSILRGLTMPTGGGNTIWCDMEKAYASLSKPMQKFLEGLTAEQTLSKNFGAGILEGGGAKAYEDMMKRNPPVVHPVVRRHPETGRNCLYVCQMTTSRILELNQDESDALLAMLLEHSYQPEHECRFFWRDNSVAIWDNRCTQHRGINDFSPAFRLLHRIPIIDDRRPSLNPDEEPRMEYDRNADFIRVEDLFVNKPELTYHVDGEEPAQGNGAAAESGNGAAQPEDEHAVEVDPRFLRKLNENRHGMVFTPGAAARLRKIPRMFRGAAISAVIAEAQKQGSSEANIAILDAVQAKRRGG
;
A
#
# COMPACT_ATOMS: atom_id res chain seq x y z
N MET A 1 -23.42 52.39 40.78
CA MET A 1 -24.83 52.75 41.07
C MET A 1 -25.56 52.76 39.72
N CYS A 2 -26.66 52.07 39.43
CA CYS A 2 -27.71 51.41 40.22
C CYS A 2 -28.13 50.07 39.57
N ARG A 3 -28.63 49.17 40.41
CA ARG A 3 -29.36 47.93 40.08
C ARG A 3 -30.85 48.24 39.88
N PHE A 4 -31.56 47.41 39.11
CA PHE A 4 -32.78 46.71 39.59
C PHE A 4 -33.10 45.48 38.71
N SER A 5 -33.74 44.53 39.37
CA SER A 5 -33.97 43.11 39.08
C SER A 5 -35.33 42.82 38.43
N GLY A 6 -35.46 41.66 37.77
CA GLY A 6 -36.74 41.01 37.47
C GLY A 6 -36.55 39.71 36.69
N GLY A 7 -36.73 38.56 37.35
CA GLY A 7 -36.68 37.23 36.72
C GLY A 7 -38.07 36.70 36.37
N VAL A 8 -38.13 35.79 35.39
CA VAL A 8 -39.23 34.83 35.18
C VAL A 8 -38.62 33.55 34.59
N GLY A 9 -38.87 32.41 35.24
CA GLY A 9 -38.39 31.08 34.83
C GLY A 9 -39.26 30.40 33.77
N LEU A 10 -38.67 29.44 33.07
CA LEU A 10 -39.34 28.51 32.16
C LEU A 10 -39.16 27.05 32.66
N PRO A 11 -40.16 26.17 32.47
CA PRO A 11 -40.25 24.84 33.08
C PRO A 11 -39.48 23.73 32.32
N PRO A 12 -39.27 22.54 32.94
CA PRO A 12 -38.44 21.45 32.39
C PRO A 12 -39.20 20.54 31.41
N VAL A 13 -38.48 19.99 30.43
CA VAL A 13 -38.97 18.98 29.46
C VAL A 13 -38.26 17.63 29.71
N PRO A 14 -38.97 16.48 29.65
CA PRO A 14 -38.63 15.29 30.44
C PRO A 14 -37.72 14.27 29.72
N ARG A 15 -37.01 13.48 30.55
CA ARG A 15 -36.32 12.23 30.17
C ARG A 15 -37.33 11.14 29.85
N THR A 16 -37.28 10.58 28.65
CA THR A 16 -37.99 9.34 28.31
C THR A 16 -37.04 8.15 28.37
N SER A 17 -37.19 7.36 29.42
CA SER A 17 -36.69 5.99 29.52
C SER A 17 -37.67 5.04 28.84
N ALA A 18 -37.25 4.37 27.76
CA ALA A 18 -38.00 3.24 27.19
C ALA A 18 -37.20 1.94 27.43
N ARG A 19 -37.60 1.20 28.46
CA ARG A 19 -37.36 -0.24 28.57
C ARG A 19 -38.26 -0.94 27.55
N VAL A 20 -37.69 -1.75 26.67
CA VAL A 20 -38.44 -2.77 25.92
C VAL A 20 -37.79 -4.12 26.15
N ALA A 21 -38.62 -5.05 26.61
CA ALA A 21 -38.30 -6.38 27.07
C ALA A 21 -37.81 -7.31 25.94
N ARG A 22 -36.80 -8.12 26.23
CA ARG A 22 -36.44 -9.30 25.44
C ARG A 22 -37.47 -10.40 25.72
N THR A 23 -38.23 -10.78 24.70
CA THR A 23 -38.98 -12.04 24.67
C THR A 23 -38.31 -13.00 23.70
N THR A 24 -37.62 -13.99 24.27
CA THR A 24 -37.19 -15.22 23.62
C THR A 24 -38.41 -16.02 23.17
N ARG A 25 -38.52 -16.32 21.87
CA ARG A 25 -39.45 -17.34 21.38
C ARG A 25 -38.67 -18.41 20.61
N VAL A 26 -38.49 -19.54 21.30
CA VAL A 26 -38.05 -20.82 20.76
C VAL A 26 -39.12 -21.34 19.81
N ARG A 27 -38.74 -21.72 18.59
CA ARG A 27 -39.56 -22.58 17.72
C ARG A 27 -38.80 -23.88 17.48
N ARG A 28 -39.32 -24.97 18.05
CA ARG A 28 -39.02 -26.35 17.67
C ARG A 28 -39.81 -26.68 16.40
N SER A 29 -39.17 -27.34 15.43
CA SER A 29 -39.86 -28.22 14.48
C SER A 29 -39.00 -29.44 14.22
N SER A 30 -39.60 -30.61 14.46
CA SER A 30 -39.05 -31.94 14.35
C SER A 30 -39.58 -32.65 13.10
N SER A 31 -38.68 -33.21 12.29
CA SER A 31 -38.82 -34.42 11.47
C SER A 31 -37.51 -34.51 10.67
N GLY A 32 -36.65 -35.51 10.80
CA GLY A 32 -36.89 -36.94 10.67
C GLY A 32 -36.36 -37.35 9.29
N HIS A 33 -35.18 -38.00 9.25
CA HIS A 33 -34.74 -39.09 8.34
C HIS A 33 -33.19 -39.19 8.34
N SER A 34 -32.69 -40.33 8.82
CA SER A 34 -31.33 -40.84 8.56
C SER A 34 -31.47 -42.08 7.65
N PRO A 35 -30.45 -42.46 6.85
CA PRO A 35 -29.54 -43.49 7.37
C PRO A 35 -28.06 -43.41 6.92
N LYS A 36 -27.20 -43.86 7.85
CA LYS A 36 -26.00 -44.73 7.69
C LYS A 36 -24.71 -44.16 7.05
N ASN A 37 -23.67 -43.99 7.89
CA ASN A 37 -22.60 -45.01 7.97
C ASN A 37 -21.74 -44.86 9.24
N ARG A 38 -21.55 -46.01 9.92
CA ARG A 38 -20.73 -46.23 11.12
C ARG A 38 -19.24 -46.25 10.77
N ARG A 39 -18.40 -45.74 11.69
CA ARG A 39 -17.31 -46.55 12.29
C ARG A 39 -17.02 -46.05 13.71
N LEU A 40 -17.03 -47.02 14.62
CA LEU A 40 -16.82 -46.96 16.06
C LEU A 40 -15.32 -46.93 16.37
N LEU A 41 -14.94 -46.45 17.57
CA LEU A 41 -14.06 -47.11 18.56
C LEU A 41 -14.06 -46.27 19.88
N PRO A 42 -13.69 -46.84 21.05
CA PRO A 42 -14.62 -46.91 22.18
C PRO A 42 -14.27 -46.05 23.39
N ASP A 43 -15.31 -45.84 24.17
CA ASP A 43 -15.36 -45.23 25.50
C ASP A 43 -14.99 -46.28 26.58
N ARG A 44 -14.23 -45.86 27.60
CA ARG A 44 -14.14 -46.54 28.90
C ARG A 44 -14.20 -45.48 29.99
N GLY A 45 -15.39 -45.28 30.52
CA GLY A 45 -15.60 -44.53 31.75
C GLY A 45 -15.13 -45.29 32.99
N ILE A 46 -15.19 -44.59 34.14
CA ILE A 46 -15.94 -44.98 35.35
C ILE A 46 -15.89 -43.79 36.34
N ALA A 47 -16.93 -43.73 37.17
CA ALA A 47 -17.51 -42.60 37.87
C ALA A 47 -16.97 -42.31 39.30
N ARG A 48 -17.02 -41.00 39.68
CA ARG A 48 -17.51 -40.35 40.95
C ARG A 48 -16.93 -40.79 42.33
N PRO A 49 -17.18 -40.07 43.47
CA PRO A 49 -17.84 -38.77 43.72
C PRO A 49 -17.03 -37.77 44.61
N TYR A 50 -17.60 -36.57 44.76
CA TYR A 50 -17.25 -35.52 45.73
C TYR A 50 -17.85 -35.85 47.12
N HIS A 51 -17.11 -35.62 48.21
CA HIS A 51 -17.65 -35.47 49.58
C HIS A 51 -16.86 -34.46 50.41
N ASP A 52 -17.65 -33.74 51.22
CA ASP A 52 -17.40 -32.70 52.23
C ASP A 52 -16.47 -33.10 53.40
N GLY A 53 -15.81 -32.12 54.04
CA GLY A 53 -15.25 -32.28 55.39
C GLY A 53 -14.22 -31.22 55.85
N THR A 54 -14.70 -30.16 56.51
CA THR A 54 -14.17 -29.53 57.76
C THR A 54 -12.65 -29.28 57.97
N GLY A 55 -12.24 -28.02 58.23
CA GLY A 55 -10.88 -27.64 58.73
C GLY A 55 -10.63 -28.00 60.20
N PRO A 56 -9.72 -27.32 60.97
CA PRO A 56 -8.56 -26.46 60.66
C PRO A 56 -7.26 -26.89 61.40
N ALA A 57 -6.04 -26.56 60.92
CA ALA A 57 -4.83 -26.47 61.77
C ALA A 57 -3.58 -25.93 61.03
N ARG A 58 -2.66 -25.33 61.81
CA ARG A 58 -1.52 -24.47 61.48
C ARG A 58 -0.21 -25.17 61.05
N ALA A 59 0.52 -24.49 60.15
CA ALA A 59 2.00 -24.30 60.02
C ALA A 59 2.91 -25.54 59.77
N PRO A 60 4.19 -25.41 59.33
CA PRO A 60 5.00 -24.26 58.93
C PRO A 60 5.64 -24.39 57.51
N GLY A 61 6.44 -23.40 57.09
CA GLY A 61 7.05 -23.34 55.76
C GLY A 61 8.08 -24.42 55.45
N LEU A 62 8.22 -24.73 54.15
CA LEU A 62 9.38 -25.38 53.57
C LEU A 62 9.60 -24.80 52.17
N GLY A 63 10.85 -24.43 51.88
CA GLY A 63 11.25 -23.73 50.67
C GLY A 63 10.98 -24.51 49.39
N TYR A 64 10.59 -23.79 48.35
CA TYR A 64 10.62 -24.33 47.00
C TYR A 64 12.06 -24.22 46.47
N ALA A 65 12.74 -25.37 46.49
CA ALA A 65 13.95 -25.59 45.74
C ALA A 65 13.69 -25.34 44.26
N GLY A 66 14.62 -24.64 43.62
CA GLY A 66 14.56 -24.34 42.20
C GLY A 66 14.55 -25.62 41.36
N SER A 67 13.72 -25.60 40.33
CA SER A 67 13.88 -26.46 39.16
C SER A 67 14.07 -25.57 37.94
N ALA A 68 15.34 -25.53 37.53
CA ALA A 68 15.90 -25.19 36.23
C ALA A 68 14.93 -24.94 35.06
N GLY A 69 15.03 -23.73 34.50
CA GLY A 69 15.37 -23.52 33.09
C GLY A 69 14.45 -24.11 32.03
N ILE A 70 13.37 -23.39 31.72
CA ILE A 70 12.89 -23.29 30.34
C ILE A 70 13.31 -21.90 29.86
N GLY A 71 14.09 -21.87 28.77
CA GLY A 71 14.83 -20.71 28.27
C GLY A 71 14.06 -19.40 28.34
N GLY A 72 14.51 -18.53 29.24
CA GLY A 72 14.00 -17.18 29.35
C GLY A 72 14.25 -16.44 28.04
N PHE A 73 13.17 -16.01 27.40
CA PHE A 73 13.24 -14.81 26.59
C PHE A 73 13.85 -13.70 27.45
N PRO A 74 14.84 -12.93 26.96
CA PRO A 74 15.37 -11.83 27.74
C PRO A 74 14.23 -10.86 28.06
N MET A 75 13.89 -10.74 29.35
CA MET A 75 12.86 -9.85 29.89
C MET A 75 13.11 -8.37 29.56
N SER A 76 14.25 -8.01 28.97
CA SER A 76 14.52 -6.69 28.41
C SER A 76 13.58 -6.29 27.28
N TYR A 77 12.86 -7.24 26.67
CA TYR A 77 11.87 -6.94 25.63
C TYR A 77 10.46 -6.66 26.16
N LEU A 78 10.17 -6.96 27.42
CA LEU A 78 8.80 -6.91 27.96
C LEU A 78 8.51 -5.72 28.88
N PHE A 79 9.47 -4.83 29.12
CA PHE A 79 9.24 -3.55 29.78
C PHE A 79 10.08 -2.43 29.14
N THR A 80 9.68 -1.96 27.96
CA THR A 80 10.09 -0.64 27.46
C THR A 80 9.22 0.44 28.10
N SER A 81 9.21 0.54 29.44
CA SER A 81 8.38 1.55 30.15
C SER A 81 9.07 2.91 30.30
N GLN A 82 10.24 3.10 29.67
CA GLN A 82 10.91 4.38 29.43
C GLN A 82 11.99 4.11 28.40
N ARG A 83 11.69 4.25 27.10
CA ARG A 83 12.78 4.55 26.17
C ARG A 83 13.31 5.92 26.60
N ASP A 84 14.62 6.12 26.64
CA ASP A 84 15.22 7.46 26.62
C ASP A 84 14.89 8.06 25.25
N LEU A 85 13.61 8.46 25.06
CA LEU A 85 13.17 9.07 23.84
C LEU A 85 13.93 10.39 23.68
N PRO A 86 14.35 10.73 22.45
CA PRO A 86 14.96 12.01 22.21
C PRO A 86 14.05 13.13 22.73
N SER A 87 14.61 14.03 23.54
CA SER A 87 13.92 15.25 23.93
C SER A 87 14.00 16.24 22.79
N PHE A 88 12.85 16.71 22.32
CA PHE A 88 12.74 17.75 21.29
C PHE A 88 12.49 19.11 21.97
N LYS A 89 13.02 20.19 21.40
CA LYS A 89 12.87 21.56 21.95
C LYS A 89 11.70 22.30 21.33
N HIS A 90 11.39 22.00 20.07
CA HIS A 90 10.43 22.74 19.26
C HIS A 90 9.15 21.95 18.95
N ILE A 91 9.22 20.63 19.03
CA ILE A 91 8.08 19.74 18.79
C ILE A 91 7.81 18.85 20.01
N GLU A 92 6.61 18.33 20.08
CA GLU A 92 6.25 17.25 21.00
C GLU A 92 5.99 15.99 20.19
N ALA A 93 6.45 14.83 20.68
CA ALA A 93 6.26 13.55 20.02
C ALA A 93 5.57 12.57 20.96
N GLU A 94 4.37 12.12 20.58
CA GLU A 94 3.61 11.09 21.28
C GLU A 94 3.71 9.75 20.52
N PRO A 95 4.45 8.75 21.02
CA PRO A 95 4.56 7.45 20.37
C PRO A 95 3.19 6.78 20.20
N LEU A 96 2.92 6.27 18.99
CA LEU A 96 1.66 5.61 18.64
C LEU A 96 1.64 4.13 19.04
N SER A 97 2.79 3.44 18.91
CA SER A 97 2.92 2.02 19.22
C SER A 97 4.31 1.68 19.77
N GLY A 98 4.48 0.46 20.29
CA GLY A 98 5.79 -0.05 20.72
C GLY A 98 6.74 -0.42 19.58
N ALA A 99 6.26 -0.46 18.33
CA ALA A 99 7.08 -0.73 17.15
C ALA A 99 7.60 0.57 16.54
N LEU A 100 6.68 1.35 15.98
CA LEU A 100 6.93 2.57 15.23
C LEU A 100 5.75 3.55 15.34
N GLY A 101 5.90 4.74 14.79
CA GLY A 101 4.86 5.75 14.75
C GLY A 101 4.92 6.72 15.92
N ALA A 102 4.81 8.01 15.62
CA ALA A 102 4.53 9.05 16.61
C ALA A 102 3.61 10.13 16.02
N THR A 103 2.72 10.69 16.84
CA THR A 103 2.01 11.92 16.50
C THR A 103 2.85 13.10 16.97
N ILE A 104 3.09 14.06 16.08
CA ILE A 104 3.89 15.26 16.33
C ILE A 104 2.96 16.47 16.47
N SER A 105 3.17 17.25 17.52
CA SER A 105 2.45 18.49 17.84
C SER A 105 3.41 19.64 18.13
N GLY A 106 2.86 20.85 18.28
CA GLY A 106 3.64 22.07 18.56
C GLY A 106 4.17 22.81 17.33
N VAL A 107 3.83 22.34 16.12
CA VAL A 107 4.31 22.92 14.85
C VAL A 107 3.20 22.98 13.79
N SER A 108 3.25 24.02 12.95
CA SER A 108 2.43 24.17 11.75
C SER A 108 3.28 23.98 10.50
N LEU A 109 3.02 22.91 9.74
CA LEU A 109 3.75 22.56 8.52
C LEU A 109 3.48 23.52 7.35
N ALA A 110 2.46 24.37 7.45
CA ALA A 110 2.12 25.37 6.44
C ALA A 110 3.08 26.58 6.43
N GLU A 111 3.77 26.80 7.55
CA GLU A 111 4.69 27.92 7.77
C GLU A 111 6.04 27.69 7.08
N ASP A 112 6.87 28.73 6.99
CA ASP A 112 8.28 28.57 6.64
C ASP A 112 9.07 28.22 7.90
N LEU A 113 9.20 26.91 8.15
CA LEU A 113 9.86 26.39 9.33
C LEU A 113 11.36 26.70 9.33
N ALA A 114 11.85 27.16 10.48
CA ALA A 114 13.28 27.30 10.73
C ALA A 114 13.98 25.94 10.66
N GLN A 115 15.25 25.94 10.22
CA GLN A 115 16.00 24.71 10.01
C GLN A 115 16.05 23.81 11.25
N GLY A 116 16.20 24.38 12.45
CA GLY A 116 16.21 23.60 13.68
C GLY A 116 14.92 22.81 13.96
N VAL A 117 13.77 23.30 13.48
CA VAL A 117 12.49 22.58 13.59
C VAL A 117 12.43 21.44 12.57
N ILE A 118 12.91 21.68 11.34
CA ILE A 118 13.03 20.64 10.31
C ILE A 118 13.96 19.52 10.77
N ASP A 119 15.09 19.87 11.40
CA ASP A 119 16.06 18.91 11.92
C ASP A 119 15.43 18.04 13.03
N GLU A 120 14.62 18.62 13.93
CA GLU A 120 13.89 17.86 14.95
C GLU A 120 12.81 16.96 14.35
N ILE A 121 12.05 17.43 13.37
CA ILE A 121 11.07 16.61 12.64
C ILE A 121 11.78 15.44 11.96
N TYR A 122 12.94 15.69 11.35
CA TYR A 122 13.72 14.65 10.69
C TYR A 122 14.33 13.64 11.67
N ALA A 123 14.82 14.11 12.83
CA ALA A 123 15.26 13.24 13.90
C ALA A 123 14.12 12.36 14.46
N ALA A 124 12.93 12.94 14.62
CA ALA A 124 11.73 12.18 14.99
C ALA A 124 11.38 11.13 13.93
N LEU A 125 11.50 11.46 12.64
CA LEU A 125 11.31 10.50 11.56
C LEU A 125 12.30 9.33 11.64
N LEU A 126 13.59 9.59 11.89
CA LEU A 126 14.60 8.53 12.01
C LEU A 126 14.40 7.62 13.22
N GLU A 127 13.84 8.15 14.31
CA GLU A 127 13.54 7.37 15.53
C GLU A 127 12.24 6.55 15.35
N PHE A 128 11.15 7.24 15.00
CA PHE A 128 9.81 6.66 14.96
C PHE A 128 9.44 6.06 13.62
N LYS A 129 10.24 6.26 12.57
CA LYS A 129 10.15 5.68 11.20
C LYS A 129 8.96 6.16 10.38
N VAL A 130 7.85 6.47 11.05
CA VAL A 130 6.70 7.19 10.50
C VAL A 130 6.20 8.18 11.56
N ILE A 131 5.89 9.39 11.12
CA ILE A 131 5.39 10.45 11.99
C ILE A 131 4.15 11.07 11.38
N PHE A 132 3.24 11.52 12.25
CA PHE A 132 1.93 11.99 11.86
C PHE A 132 1.66 13.37 12.44
N PHE A 133 0.98 14.21 11.68
CA PHE A 133 0.54 15.53 12.11
C PHE A 133 -0.97 15.63 11.92
N ARG A 134 -1.63 16.30 12.85
CA ARG A 134 -3.07 16.57 12.79
C ARG A 134 -3.31 18.04 12.47
N ASP A 135 -4.47 18.30 11.87
CA ASP A 135 -5.00 19.65 11.70
C ASP A 135 -4.05 20.59 10.93
N GLN A 136 -3.40 20.07 9.89
CA GLN A 136 -2.42 20.77 9.05
C GLN A 136 -3.06 21.27 7.75
N GLU A 137 -3.78 22.39 7.84
CA GLU A 137 -4.32 23.07 6.66
C GLU A 137 -3.18 23.74 5.87
N MET A 138 -2.94 23.28 4.64
CA MET A 138 -1.88 23.80 3.79
C MET A 138 -2.25 23.73 2.31
N THR A 139 -1.74 24.67 1.52
CA THR A 139 -1.84 24.68 0.07
C THR A 139 -0.85 23.69 -0.57
N ASP A 140 -0.98 23.43 -1.86
CA ASP A 140 -0.06 22.56 -2.61
C ASP A 140 1.35 23.17 -2.74
N GLU A 141 1.44 24.49 -2.85
CA GLU A 141 2.70 25.24 -2.79
C GLU A 141 3.38 25.04 -1.44
N GLN A 142 2.63 25.15 -0.33
CA GLN A 142 3.16 24.92 1.03
C GLN A 142 3.63 23.47 1.21
N HIS A 143 2.86 22.51 0.72
CA HIS A 143 3.22 21.09 0.76
C HIS A 143 4.52 20.81 -0.01
N LEU A 144 4.67 21.39 -1.21
CA LEU A 144 5.91 21.29 -1.99
C LEU A 144 7.09 22.00 -1.32
N ARG A 145 6.89 23.19 -0.74
CA ARG A 145 7.95 23.89 0.02
C ARG A 145 8.46 23.04 1.18
N LEU A 146 7.55 22.42 1.95
CA LEU A 146 7.91 21.51 3.03
C LEU A 146 8.73 20.33 2.50
N ALA A 147 8.27 19.69 1.43
CA ALA A 147 8.94 18.55 0.81
C ALA A 147 10.40 18.87 0.42
N ARG A 148 10.64 20.06 -0.15
CA ARG A 148 11.97 20.54 -0.52
C ARG A 148 12.93 20.73 0.67
N LYS A 149 12.43 20.86 1.90
CA LYS A 149 13.28 20.90 3.10
C LYS A 149 13.89 19.52 3.43
N PHE A 150 13.29 18.43 2.96
CA PHE A 150 13.75 17.06 3.20
C PHE A 150 14.55 16.45 2.05
N GLY A 151 14.51 17.06 0.87
CA GLY A 151 15.28 16.62 -0.29
C GLY A 151 14.60 16.94 -1.60
N MET A 152 15.15 16.36 -2.67
CA MET A 152 14.66 16.58 -4.03
C MET A 152 13.38 15.75 -4.29
N PRO A 153 12.26 16.38 -4.70
CA PRO A 153 11.06 15.64 -5.10
C PRO A 153 11.31 14.79 -6.34
N GLN A 154 10.62 13.65 -6.41
CA GLN A 154 10.51 12.93 -7.67
C GLN A 154 9.56 13.66 -8.62
N GLY A 155 9.85 13.54 -9.91
CA GLY A 155 9.02 14.02 -11.00
C GLY A 155 7.78 13.15 -11.26
N PRO A 156 7.01 13.52 -12.29
CA PRO A 156 5.79 12.81 -12.64
C PRO A 156 6.08 11.35 -13.02
N GLY A 157 5.19 10.45 -12.58
CA GLY A 157 5.22 9.03 -12.91
C GLY A 157 3.89 8.58 -13.50
N SER A 158 3.54 7.31 -13.32
CA SER A 158 2.27 6.74 -13.83
C SER A 158 1.03 7.12 -13.01
N ILE A 159 1.22 7.69 -11.82
CA ILE A 159 0.11 8.17 -10.98
C ILE A 159 -0.26 9.59 -11.43
N PRO A 160 -1.55 9.92 -11.61
CA PRO A 160 -1.99 11.27 -11.93
C PRO A 160 -1.39 12.31 -11.00
N GLN A 161 -1.15 13.51 -11.51
CA GLN A 161 -0.61 14.61 -10.74
C GLN A 161 -1.66 15.68 -10.46
N VAL A 162 -1.37 16.53 -9.49
CA VAL A 162 -2.15 17.75 -9.25
C VAL A 162 -1.81 18.76 -10.36
N GLU A 163 -2.84 19.41 -10.91
CA GLU A 163 -2.69 20.44 -11.94
C GLU A 163 -1.76 21.56 -11.45
N GLY A 164 -0.79 21.96 -12.28
CA GLY A 164 0.25 22.93 -11.91
C GLY A 164 1.35 22.42 -10.96
N TYR A 165 1.22 21.19 -10.42
CA TYR A 165 2.17 20.61 -9.46
C TYR A 165 2.57 19.17 -9.85
N PRO A 166 3.44 18.98 -10.86
CA PRO A 166 3.78 17.65 -11.40
C PRO A 166 4.53 16.72 -10.42
N MET A 167 5.04 17.25 -9.31
CA MET A 167 5.68 16.48 -8.23
C MET A 167 4.68 15.95 -7.20
N ILE A 168 3.43 16.42 -7.23
CA ILE A 168 2.40 16.02 -6.29
C ILE A 168 1.53 14.97 -6.95
N ARG A 169 1.68 13.72 -6.52
CA ARG A 169 0.84 12.60 -6.95
C ARG A 169 -0.56 12.77 -6.34
N LEU A 170 -1.57 12.76 -7.20
CA LEU A 170 -2.98 12.82 -6.86
C LEU A 170 -3.53 11.40 -6.62
N GLN A 171 -3.88 11.10 -5.38
CA GLN A 171 -4.52 9.84 -4.98
C GLN A 171 -5.99 10.09 -4.69
N ARG A 172 -6.82 9.97 -5.73
CA ARG A 172 -8.28 10.09 -5.68
C ARG A 172 -8.91 8.70 -5.68
N MET A 173 -9.83 8.47 -4.76
CA MET A 173 -10.64 7.26 -4.68
C MET A 173 -12.10 7.66 -4.52
N ASP A 174 -12.95 7.05 -5.33
CA ASP A 174 -14.41 7.23 -5.34
C ASP A 174 -15.11 5.89 -5.60
N GLU A 175 -16.41 5.92 -5.87
CA GLU A 175 -17.19 4.69 -6.11
C GLU A 175 -16.72 3.88 -7.34
N TYR A 176 -15.94 4.49 -8.25
CA TYR A 176 -15.44 3.86 -9.47
C TYR A 176 -13.94 3.54 -9.39
N GLN A 177 -13.20 4.18 -8.48
CA GLN A 177 -11.76 4.00 -8.28
C GLN A 177 -11.49 3.32 -6.93
N THR A 178 -10.97 2.09 -6.97
CA THR A 178 -10.55 1.36 -5.77
C THR A 178 -9.08 1.63 -5.46
N ILE A 179 -8.66 1.41 -4.20
CA ILE A 179 -7.24 1.33 -3.85
C ILE A 179 -6.60 0.29 -4.75
N GLY A 180 -5.81 0.72 -5.74
CA GLY A 180 -5.13 -0.15 -6.70
C GLY A 180 -4.06 -1.02 -6.04
N GLY A 181 -2.81 -0.92 -6.50
CA GLY A 181 -1.67 -1.72 -5.97
C GLY A 181 -1.40 -1.54 -4.47
N ASP A 182 -1.82 -0.41 -3.87
CA ASP A 182 -1.52 -0.02 -2.49
C ASP A 182 -2.19 -0.88 -1.39
N VAL A 183 -3.01 -1.88 -1.76
CA VAL A 183 -3.64 -2.82 -0.81
C VAL A 183 -2.67 -3.89 -0.29
N ASN A 184 -1.60 -4.18 -1.03
CA ASN A 184 -0.56 -5.09 -0.58
C ASN A 184 0.47 -4.33 0.26
N TYR A 185 1.06 -5.00 1.25
CA TYR A 185 2.21 -4.42 1.96
C TYR A 185 3.39 -4.21 1.02
N HIS A 186 3.91 -2.99 1.02
CA HIS A 186 4.98 -2.60 0.13
C HIS A 186 5.84 -1.45 0.65
N THR A 187 7.04 -1.36 0.08
CA THR A 187 7.91 -0.19 0.11
C THR A 187 7.77 0.49 -1.25
N ASP A 188 7.58 1.81 -1.26
CA ASP A 188 7.42 2.57 -2.52
C ASP A 188 8.68 2.47 -3.37
N ASP A 189 8.51 2.41 -4.69
CA ASP A 189 9.59 2.50 -5.68
C ASP A 189 10.74 1.48 -5.49
N ILE A 190 10.55 0.42 -4.70
CA ILE A 190 11.55 -0.63 -4.47
C ILE A 190 11.97 -1.37 -5.76
N PHE A 191 11.19 -1.25 -6.84
CA PHE A 191 11.52 -1.77 -8.17
C PHE A 191 12.44 -0.84 -9.00
N ARG A 192 12.99 0.23 -8.40
CA ARG A 192 13.99 1.13 -9.00
C ARG A 192 15.36 0.93 -8.36
N ASP A 193 16.44 1.30 -9.05
CA ASP A 193 17.79 1.25 -8.47
C ASP A 193 17.96 2.24 -7.31
N TYR A 194 17.31 3.41 -7.44
CA TYR A 194 17.23 4.45 -6.42
C TYR A 194 15.77 4.63 -5.96
N PRO A 195 15.27 3.77 -5.04
CA PRO A 195 13.95 3.94 -4.45
C PRO A 195 13.83 5.27 -3.70
N SER A 196 12.61 5.76 -3.52
CA SER A 196 12.36 6.95 -2.70
C SER A 196 12.83 6.74 -1.26
N ARG A 197 13.47 7.74 -0.64
CA ARG A 197 13.92 7.67 0.77
C ARG A 197 12.78 7.87 1.75
N MET A 198 11.81 8.71 1.38
CA MET A 198 10.65 9.05 2.19
C MET A 198 9.54 9.58 1.30
N SER A 199 8.35 9.69 1.87
CA SER A 199 7.23 10.36 1.23
C SER A 199 6.47 11.19 2.25
N ILE A 200 5.88 12.28 1.78
CA ILE A 200 4.96 13.13 2.53
C ILE A 200 3.58 12.97 1.92
N LEU A 201 2.60 12.59 2.74
CA LEU A 201 1.24 12.30 2.30
C LEU A 201 0.25 13.14 3.11
N ARG A 202 -0.47 14.02 2.44
CA ARG A 202 -1.51 14.87 3.02
C ARG A 202 -2.88 14.32 2.68
N GLY A 203 -3.71 14.04 3.68
CA GLY A 203 -5.12 13.69 3.51
C GLY A 203 -5.98 14.95 3.44
N LEU A 204 -6.59 15.22 2.29
CA LEU A 204 -7.42 16.42 2.07
C LEU A 204 -8.89 16.13 2.42
N THR A 205 -9.38 14.98 1.99
CA THR A 205 -10.75 14.54 2.26
C THR A 205 -10.71 13.08 2.60
N MET A 206 -11.14 12.76 3.81
CA MET A 206 -11.09 11.43 4.37
C MET A 206 -12.49 10.95 4.70
N PRO A 207 -12.77 9.65 4.48
CA PRO A 207 -14.04 9.08 4.88
C PRO A 207 -14.18 9.13 6.40
N THR A 208 -15.40 9.27 6.89
CA THR A 208 -15.69 9.35 8.34
C THR A 208 -15.35 8.04 9.07
N GLY A 209 -15.22 6.94 8.34
CA GLY A 209 -14.70 5.65 8.81
C GLY A 209 -14.05 4.87 7.66
N GLY A 210 -13.01 4.10 7.98
CA GLY A 210 -12.21 3.35 7.01
C GLY A 210 -11.12 4.19 6.33
N GLY A 211 -10.40 3.61 5.37
CA GLY A 211 -9.35 4.29 4.59
C GLY A 211 -8.05 4.53 5.37
N ASN A 212 -7.88 3.80 6.46
CA ASN A 212 -6.68 3.83 7.30
C ASN A 212 -5.47 3.29 6.55
N THR A 213 -4.28 3.60 7.06
CA THR A 213 -3.03 3.04 6.54
C THR A 213 -2.29 2.35 7.68
N ILE A 214 -1.74 1.17 7.39
CA ILE A 214 -0.88 0.43 8.31
C ILE A 214 0.56 0.60 7.82
N TRP A 215 1.49 0.80 8.76
CA TRP A 215 2.93 0.70 8.51
C TRP A 215 3.54 -0.43 9.35
N CYS A 216 4.56 -1.08 8.80
CA CYS A 216 5.36 -2.12 9.45
C CYS A 216 6.81 -1.63 9.64
N ASP A 217 7.37 -1.89 10.82
CA ASP A 217 8.78 -1.65 11.15
C ASP A 217 9.65 -2.81 10.67
N MET A 218 10.35 -2.60 9.55
CA MET A 218 11.19 -3.64 8.95
C MET A 218 12.53 -3.80 9.66
N GLU A 219 12.97 -2.83 10.47
CA GLU A 219 14.13 -2.97 11.36
C GLU A 219 13.78 -3.91 12.53
N LYS A 220 12.60 -3.70 13.14
CA LYS A 220 12.11 -4.57 14.22
C LYS A 220 11.83 -5.99 13.71
N ALA A 221 11.26 -6.12 12.50
CA ALA A 221 11.07 -7.42 11.86
C ALA A 221 12.41 -8.16 11.67
N TYR A 222 13.46 -7.51 11.18
CA TYR A 222 14.79 -8.12 11.09
C TYR A 222 15.36 -8.47 12.49
N ALA A 223 15.30 -7.52 13.42
CA ALA A 223 15.89 -7.67 14.75
C ALA A 223 15.25 -8.79 15.58
N SER A 224 13.98 -9.12 15.34
CA SER A 224 13.25 -10.19 16.02
C SER A 224 13.46 -11.59 15.41
N LEU A 225 14.14 -11.69 14.27
CA LEU A 225 14.60 -12.99 13.74
C LEU A 225 15.67 -13.61 14.65
N SER A 226 15.79 -14.94 14.61
CA SER A 226 16.89 -15.64 15.28
C SER A 226 18.24 -15.23 14.68
N LYS A 227 19.31 -15.23 15.49
CA LYS A 227 20.66 -14.89 15.02
C LYS A 227 21.14 -15.74 13.82
N PRO A 228 20.87 -17.07 13.78
CA PRO A 228 21.17 -17.86 12.59
C PRO A 228 20.43 -17.39 11.34
N MET A 229 19.16 -17.01 11.47
CA MET A 229 18.37 -16.48 10.35
C MET A 229 18.92 -15.13 9.89
N GLN A 230 19.22 -14.21 10.81
CA GLN A 230 19.85 -12.92 10.47
C GLN A 230 21.13 -13.13 9.63
N LYS A 231 22.03 -14.01 10.08
CA LYS A 231 23.27 -14.34 9.37
C LYS A 231 23.03 -15.03 8.02
N PHE A 232 22.01 -15.87 7.93
CA PHE A 232 21.69 -16.56 6.67
C PHE A 232 21.18 -15.60 5.60
N LEU A 233 20.42 -14.57 5.99
CA LEU A 233 19.89 -13.57 5.08
C LEU A 233 20.95 -12.53 4.64
N GLU A 234 22.01 -12.35 5.42
CA GLU A 234 23.12 -11.47 5.07
C GLU A 234 23.83 -11.98 3.79
N GLY A 235 23.78 -11.17 2.74
CA GLY A 235 24.36 -11.49 1.43
C GLY A 235 23.38 -12.07 0.41
N LEU A 236 22.14 -12.39 0.81
CA LEU A 236 21.09 -12.75 -0.15
C LEU A 236 20.57 -11.51 -0.88
N THR A 237 20.19 -11.68 -2.13
CA THR A 237 19.61 -10.64 -2.98
C THR A 237 18.27 -11.07 -3.54
N ALA A 238 17.40 -10.11 -3.81
CA ALA A 238 16.04 -10.34 -4.27
C ALA A 238 15.71 -9.47 -5.48
N GLU A 239 15.08 -10.10 -6.47
CA GLU A 239 14.60 -9.44 -7.67
C GLU A 239 13.30 -8.69 -7.37
N GLN A 240 13.22 -7.44 -7.81
CA GLN A 240 12.07 -6.56 -7.66
C GLN A 240 11.51 -6.24 -9.05
N THR A 241 10.24 -6.60 -9.28
CA THR A 241 9.60 -6.41 -10.58
C THR A 241 8.11 -6.12 -10.44
N LEU A 242 7.59 -5.24 -11.30
CA LEU A 242 6.16 -4.99 -11.43
C LEU A 242 5.41 -6.18 -12.07
N SER A 243 6.10 -7.06 -12.80
CA SER A 243 5.49 -8.22 -13.46
C SER A 243 4.73 -9.13 -12.49
N LYS A 244 5.24 -9.30 -11.26
CA LYS A 244 4.70 -10.21 -10.25
C LYS A 244 3.20 -9.99 -9.99
N ASN A 245 2.81 -8.74 -9.72
CA ASN A 245 1.44 -8.41 -9.31
C ASN A 245 0.69 -7.51 -10.30
N PHE A 246 1.39 -6.81 -11.20
CA PHE A 246 0.75 -5.94 -12.20
C PHE A 246 0.74 -6.55 -13.61
N GLY A 247 1.62 -7.53 -13.87
CA GLY A 247 1.81 -8.09 -15.21
C GLY A 247 0.54 -8.68 -15.82
N ALA A 248 -0.17 -9.53 -15.07
CA ALA A 248 -1.42 -10.15 -15.54
C ALA A 248 -2.50 -9.12 -15.86
N GLY A 249 -2.72 -8.14 -14.97
CA GLY A 249 -3.73 -7.10 -15.20
C GLY A 249 -3.42 -6.22 -16.40
N ILE A 250 -2.13 -5.92 -16.64
CA ILE A 250 -1.71 -5.16 -17.82
C ILE A 250 -1.86 -5.98 -19.10
N LEU A 251 -1.51 -7.27 -19.08
CA LEU A 251 -1.73 -8.16 -20.21
C LEU A 251 -3.22 -8.30 -20.56
N GLU A 252 -4.08 -8.45 -19.55
CA GLU A 252 -5.52 -8.59 -19.75
C GLU A 252 -6.18 -7.28 -20.24
N GLY A 253 -5.75 -6.13 -19.73
CA GLY A 253 -6.36 -4.83 -20.07
C GLY A 253 -5.76 -4.14 -21.30
N GLY A 254 -4.45 -4.27 -21.50
CA GLY A 254 -3.67 -3.55 -22.53
C GLY A 254 -2.90 -4.44 -23.50
N GLY A 255 -2.91 -5.77 -23.31
CA GLY A 255 -2.26 -6.73 -24.20
C GLY A 255 -0.73 -6.81 -24.03
N ALA A 256 -0.11 -7.64 -24.88
CA ALA A 256 1.33 -7.91 -24.84
C ALA A 256 2.18 -6.64 -24.99
N LYS A 257 1.76 -5.72 -25.87
CA LYS A 257 2.50 -4.47 -26.11
C LYS A 257 2.56 -3.57 -24.87
N ALA A 258 1.44 -3.40 -24.16
CA ALA A 258 1.40 -2.62 -22.93
C ALA A 258 2.27 -3.24 -21.82
N TYR A 259 2.29 -4.57 -21.75
CA TYR A 259 3.15 -5.30 -20.83
C TYR A 259 4.63 -5.14 -21.17
N GLU A 260 5.02 -5.30 -22.43
CA GLU A 260 6.39 -5.07 -22.91
C GLU A 260 6.84 -3.64 -22.62
N ASP A 261 6.00 -2.65 -22.92
CA ASP A 261 6.32 -1.26 -22.66
C ASP A 261 6.50 -1.03 -21.16
N MET A 262 5.62 -1.54 -20.29
CA MET A 262 5.78 -1.48 -18.83
C MET A 262 7.12 -2.08 -18.38
N MET A 263 7.49 -3.25 -18.90
CA MET A 263 8.76 -3.92 -18.57
C MET A 263 9.98 -3.15 -19.08
N LYS A 264 9.89 -2.47 -20.23
CA LYS A 264 10.93 -1.58 -20.72
C LYS A 264 11.08 -0.35 -19.83
N ARG A 265 9.98 0.24 -19.35
CA ARG A 265 10.03 1.42 -18.47
C ARG A 265 10.48 1.10 -17.04
N ASN A 266 10.22 -0.13 -16.59
CA ASN A 266 10.50 -0.59 -15.24
C ASN A 266 11.16 -1.96 -15.30
N PRO A 267 12.41 -2.05 -15.81
CA PRO A 267 13.13 -3.30 -15.85
C PRO A 267 13.29 -3.85 -14.42
N PRO A 268 13.33 -5.19 -14.23
CA PRO A 268 13.60 -5.76 -12.91
C PRO A 268 14.93 -5.25 -12.35
N VAL A 269 14.94 -4.95 -11.06
CA VAL A 269 16.15 -4.56 -10.32
C VAL A 269 16.44 -5.55 -9.21
N VAL A 270 17.67 -5.54 -8.70
CA VAL A 270 18.11 -6.46 -7.64
C VAL A 270 18.54 -5.64 -6.43
N HIS A 271 17.94 -5.95 -5.28
CA HIS A 271 18.27 -5.34 -3.99
C HIS A 271 18.66 -6.41 -2.97
N PRO A 272 19.44 -6.09 -1.94
CA PRO A 272 19.73 -7.05 -0.88
C PRO A 272 18.44 -7.39 -0.10
N VAL A 273 18.32 -8.64 0.37
CA VAL A 273 17.22 -9.06 1.26
C VAL A 273 17.32 -8.34 2.61
N VAL A 274 18.54 -7.99 3.04
CA VAL A 274 18.82 -7.19 4.23
C VAL A 274 19.52 -5.91 3.80
N ARG A 275 18.87 -4.76 4.03
CA ARG A 275 19.46 -3.44 3.81
C ARG A 275 19.97 -2.89 5.14
N ARG A 276 21.08 -2.15 5.10
CA ARG A 276 21.49 -1.28 6.21
C ARG A 276 21.04 0.15 5.95
N HIS A 277 20.33 0.74 6.91
CA HIS A 277 19.85 2.10 6.81
C HIS A 277 21.05 3.07 6.83
N PRO A 278 21.19 3.96 5.82
CA PRO A 278 22.42 4.74 5.62
C PRO A 278 22.73 5.75 6.73
N GLU A 279 21.72 6.22 7.48
CA GLU A 279 21.91 7.25 8.52
C GLU A 279 21.84 6.69 9.95
N THR A 280 20.95 5.74 10.23
CA THR A 280 20.81 5.13 11.56
C THR A 280 21.74 3.92 11.74
N GLY A 281 22.27 3.37 10.65
CA GLY A 281 23.13 2.19 10.65
C GLY A 281 22.42 0.88 11.03
N ARG A 282 21.09 0.89 11.20
CA ARG A 282 20.30 -0.28 11.59
C ARG A 282 19.94 -1.13 10.38
N ASN A 283 19.88 -2.46 10.56
CA ASN A 283 19.52 -3.39 9.49
C ASN A 283 18.00 -3.59 9.44
N CYS A 284 17.45 -3.71 8.24
CA CYS A 284 16.04 -3.99 7.99
C CYS A 284 15.86 -5.07 6.92
N LEU A 285 14.74 -5.80 7.00
CA LEU A 285 14.29 -6.66 5.90
C LEU A 285 13.84 -5.77 4.73
N TYR A 286 14.29 -6.07 3.52
CA TYR A 286 14.05 -5.25 2.33
C TYR A 286 13.44 -6.06 1.18
N VAL A 287 12.35 -6.77 1.50
CA VAL A 287 11.53 -7.58 0.59
C VAL A 287 10.06 -7.30 0.85
N CYS A 288 9.21 -7.22 -0.17
CA CYS A 288 7.79 -6.95 0.02
C CYS A 288 6.87 -7.83 -0.83
N GLN A 289 5.61 -7.95 -0.41
CA GLN A 289 4.62 -8.76 -1.10
C GLN A 289 4.40 -8.28 -2.55
N MET A 290 4.44 -6.95 -2.76
CA MET A 290 4.04 -6.31 -4.01
C MET A 290 4.99 -6.56 -5.19
N THR A 291 6.30 -6.53 -5.00
CA THR A 291 7.26 -6.53 -6.12
C THR A 291 8.35 -7.58 -6.03
N THR A 292 8.63 -8.12 -4.84
CA THR A 292 9.73 -9.09 -4.69
C THR A 292 9.35 -10.42 -5.30
N SER A 293 9.96 -10.80 -6.43
CA SER A 293 9.60 -12.01 -7.19
C SER A 293 10.29 -13.26 -6.68
N ARG A 294 11.59 -13.17 -6.35
CA ARG A 294 12.41 -14.31 -5.89
C ARG A 294 13.69 -13.84 -5.20
N ILE A 295 14.28 -14.73 -4.41
CA ILE A 295 15.64 -14.62 -3.87
C ILE A 295 16.59 -15.33 -4.83
N LEU A 296 17.64 -14.64 -5.30
CA LEU A 296 18.44 -15.08 -6.44
C LEU A 296 19.39 -16.23 -6.14
N GLU A 297 19.87 -16.34 -4.91
CA GLU A 297 20.84 -17.36 -4.49
C GLU A 297 20.19 -18.70 -4.12
N LEU A 298 18.86 -18.78 -4.15
CA LEU A 298 18.08 -19.96 -3.78
C LEU A 298 17.34 -20.52 -4.99
N ASN A 299 17.00 -21.81 -4.96
CA ASN A 299 16.07 -22.35 -5.95
C ASN A 299 14.65 -21.80 -5.72
N GLN A 300 13.75 -22.00 -6.68
CA GLN A 300 12.41 -21.39 -6.61
C GLN A 300 11.61 -21.82 -5.38
N ASP A 301 11.61 -23.12 -5.04
CA ASP A 301 10.84 -23.64 -3.90
C ASP A 301 11.38 -23.11 -2.56
N GLU A 302 12.72 -23.03 -2.43
CA GLU A 302 13.38 -22.44 -1.27
C GLU A 302 13.10 -20.93 -1.15
N SER A 303 13.19 -20.20 -2.26
CA SER A 303 12.88 -18.78 -2.34
C SER A 303 11.43 -18.50 -1.92
N ASP A 304 10.47 -19.27 -2.46
CA ASP A 304 9.06 -19.08 -2.17
C ASP A 304 8.74 -19.37 -0.70
N ALA A 305 9.29 -20.46 -0.15
CA ALA A 305 9.11 -20.79 1.25
C ALA A 305 9.73 -19.73 2.18
N LEU A 306 10.93 -19.25 1.85
CA LEU A 306 11.62 -18.24 2.64
C LEU A 306 10.90 -16.88 2.57
N LEU A 307 10.52 -16.43 1.38
CA LEU A 307 9.77 -15.18 1.21
C LEU A 307 8.43 -15.24 1.95
N ALA A 308 7.70 -16.35 1.88
CA ALA A 308 6.45 -16.51 2.63
C ALA A 308 6.67 -16.34 4.14
N MET A 309 7.70 -16.99 4.70
CA MET A 309 8.06 -16.88 6.12
C MET A 309 8.44 -15.44 6.50
N LEU A 310 9.28 -14.78 5.72
CA LEU A 310 9.73 -13.41 6.00
C LEU A 310 8.58 -12.40 5.95
N LEU A 311 7.67 -12.54 4.98
CA LEU A 311 6.51 -11.66 4.85
C LEU A 311 5.52 -11.89 6.01
N GLU A 312 5.21 -13.15 6.35
CA GLU A 312 4.35 -13.47 7.50
C GLU A 312 4.93 -12.96 8.82
N HIS A 313 6.24 -13.09 9.01
CA HIS A 313 6.96 -12.54 10.17
C HIS A 313 6.93 -11.01 10.21
N SER A 314 7.08 -10.35 9.06
CA SER A 314 7.09 -8.89 8.97
C SER A 314 5.75 -8.25 9.34
N TYR A 315 4.64 -8.93 9.04
CA TYR A 315 3.27 -8.40 9.22
C TYR A 315 2.61 -8.82 10.54
N GLN A 316 3.42 -9.19 11.53
CA GLN A 316 2.92 -9.43 12.89
C GLN A 316 2.52 -8.10 13.55
N PRO A 317 1.43 -8.05 14.34
CA PRO A 317 0.96 -6.82 15.00
C PRO A 317 2.02 -6.12 15.85
N GLU A 318 2.98 -6.87 16.41
CA GLU A 318 4.10 -6.35 17.21
C GLU A 318 5.10 -5.50 16.41
N HIS A 319 5.03 -5.56 15.07
CA HIS A 319 5.83 -4.77 14.14
C HIS A 319 5.02 -3.64 13.50
N GLU A 320 3.72 -3.50 13.80
CA GLU A 320 2.83 -2.59 13.08
C GLU A 320 2.39 -1.38 13.89
N CYS A 321 2.01 -0.32 13.17
CA CYS A 321 1.13 0.72 13.67
C CYS A 321 0.03 1.00 12.63
N ARG A 322 -1.15 1.41 13.11
CA ARG A 322 -2.27 1.80 12.23
C ARG A 322 -2.63 3.25 12.48
N PHE A 323 -2.60 4.04 11.41
CA PHE A 323 -3.01 5.43 11.46
C PHE A 323 -4.45 5.59 10.96
N PHE A 324 -5.25 6.27 11.78
CA PHE A 324 -6.61 6.64 11.47
C PHE A 324 -6.61 8.05 10.89
N TRP A 325 -6.83 8.18 9.59
CA TRP A 325 -6.79 9.46 8.91
C TRP A 325 -7.91 10.39 9.39
N ARG A 326 -7.64 11.69 9.37
CA ARG A 326 -8.61 12.78 9.46
C ARG A 326 -8.29 13.77 8.34
N ASP A 327 -9.24 14.61 7.98
CA ASP A 327 -8.96 15.74 7.09
C ASP A 327 -7.79 16.55 7.62
N ASN A 328 -6.95 17.03 6.71
CA ASN A 328 -5.74 17.79 7.00
C ASN A 328 -4.72 17.04 7.88
N SER A 329 -4.79 15.70 7.96
CA SER A 329 -3.70 14.93 8.53
C SER A 329 -2.55 14.79 7.53
N VAL A 330 -1.31 14.78 8.04
CA VAL A 330 -0.11 14.52 7.24
C VAL A 330 0.62 13.33 7.83
N ALA A 331 1.11 12.43 6.97
CA ALA A 331 2.04 11.38 7.33
C ALA A 331 3.37 11.60 6.59
N ILE A 332 4.47 11.45 7.31
CA ILE A 332 5.82 11.38 6.73
C ILE A 332 6.41 10.04 7.18
N TRP A 333 6.86 9.21 6.23
CA TRP A 333 7.48 7.93 6.56
C TRP A 333 8.82 7.74 5.87
N ASP A 334 9.70 7.04 6.56
CA ASP A 334 10.99 6.61 6.06
C ASP A 334 10.80 5.32 5.26
N ASN A 335 10.87 5.46 3.93
CA ASN A 335 10.65 4.37 3.00
C ASN A 335 11.86 3.41 2.94
N ARG A 336 12.96 3.72 3.61
CA ARG A 336 14.17 2.86 3.66
C ARG A 336 14.04 1.73 4.69
N CYS A 337 13.13 1.88 5.66
CA CYS A 337 12.96 0.93 6.77
C CYS A 337 11.50 0.55 7.07
N THR A 338 10.54 1.02 6.28
CA THR A 338 9.12 0.69 6.48
C THR A 338 8.48 0.07 5.26
N GLN A 339 7.44 -0.73 5.53
CA GLN A 339 6.41 -1.07 4.54
C GLN A 339 5.08 -0.46 4.96
N HIS A 340 4.17 -0.32 4.02
CA HIS A 340 2.83 0.16 4.31
C HIS A 340 1.77 -0.49 3.40
N ARG A 341 0.52 -0.41 3.84
CA ARG A 341 -0.65 -0.73 3.00
C ARG A 341 -1.84 0.17 3.33
N GLY A 342 -2.57 0.57 2.30
CA GLY A 342 -3.87 1.22 2.43
C GLY A 342 -4.97 0.20 2.70
N ILE A 343 -5.84 0.47 3.67
CA ILE A 343 -6.98 -0.39 3.97
C ILE A 343 -8.17 0.03 3.10
N ASN A 344 -8.63 -0.90 2.26
CA ASN A 344 -9.77 -0.72 1.36
C ASN A 344 -11.10 -1.09 2.04
N ASP A 345 -11.47 -0.37 3.10
CA ASP A 345 -12.66 -0.59 3.94
C ASP A 345 -13.63 0.61 3.96
N PHE A 346 -13.55 1.50 2.98
CA PHE A 346 -14.34 2.74 2.94
C PHE A 346 -15.24 2.91 1.72
N SER A 347 -15.15 2.04 0.71
CA SER A 347 -16.01 2.15 -0.48
C SER A 347 -17.49 2.13 -0.10
N PRO A 348 -18.36 2.98 -0.70
CA PRO A 348 -18.10 3.88 -1.83
C PRO A 348 -17.65 5.30 -1.44
N ALA A 349 -17.24 5.53 -0.19
CA ALA A 349 -16.90 6.86 0.29
C ALA A 349 -15.69 7.45 -0.48
N PHE A 350 -15.70 8.77 -0.61
CA PHE A 350 -14.63 9.51 -1.26
C PHE A 350 -13.41 9.63 -0.35
N ARG A 351 -12.21 9.48 -0.95
CA ARG A 351 -10.91 9.68 -0.28
C ARG A 351 -9.95 10.39 -1.23
N LEU A 352 -9.32 11.47 -0.76
CA LEU A 352 -8.42 12.30 -1.54
C LEU A 352 -7.13 12.59 -0.76
N LEU A 353 -5.99 12.21 -1.32
CA LEU A 353 -4.67 12.52 -0.77
C LEU A 353 -3.72 13.03 -1.83
N HIS A 354 -2.78 13.87 -1.40
CA HIS A 354 -1.68 14.38 -2.18
C HIS A 354 -0.38 13.79 -1.62
N ARG A 355 0.45 13.15 -2.47
CA ARG A 355 1.71 12.53 -2.06
C ARG A 355 2.90 13.14 -2.79
N ILE A 356 3.94 13.49 -2.05
CA ILE A 356 5.24 13.89 -2.60
C ILE A 356 6.30 12.87 -2.17
N PRO A 357 6.78 12.00 -3.07
CA PRO A 357 7.96 11.19 -2.82
C PRO A 357 9.24 12.02 -2.91
N ILE A 358 10.20 11.72 -2.03
CA ILE A 358 11.54 12.30 -2.03
C ILE A 358 12.54 11.24 -2.44
N ILE A 359 13.45 11.56 -3.36
CA ILE A 359 14.44 10.61 -3.86
C ILE A 359 15.47 10.23 -2.79
N ASP A 360 15.96 8.99 -2.83
CA ASP A 360 17.21 8.59 -2.19
C ASP A 360 18.33 8.71 -3.22
N ASP A 361 19.44 9.34 -2.87
CA ASP A 361 20.64 9.34 -3.73
C ASP A 361 21.51 8.10 -3.51
N ARG A 362 21.13 7.22 -2.56
CA ARG A 362 21.82 5.97 -2.27
C ARG A 362 21.00 4.75 -2.68
N ARG A 363 21.69 3.75 -3.21
CA ARG A 363 21.11 2.43 -3.49
C ARG A 363 20.92 1.63 -2.20
N PRO A 364 19.92 0.75 -2.13
CA PRO A 364 19.81 -0.25 -1.07
C PRO A 364 21.05 -1.15 -1.03
N SER A 365 21.76 -1.14 0.10
CA SER A 365 22.97 -1.96 0.30
C SER A 365 23.13 -2.32 1.77
N LEU A 366 23.90 -3.38 2.04
CA LEU A 366 24.36 -3.72 3.39
C LEU A 366 25.53 -2.83 3.83
N ASN A 367 26.29 -2.30 2.85
CA ASN A 367 27.40 -1.37 3.02
C ASN A 367 27.11 -0.05 2.28
N PRO A 368 26.17 0.78 2.76
CA PRO A 368 25.70 1.95 2.02
C PRO A 368 26.75 3.05 1.82
N ASP A 369 27.89 2.98 2.51
CA ASP A 369 29.01 3.93 2.35
C ASP A 369 29.98 3.51 1.23
N GLU A 370 29.89 2.27 0.76
CA GLU A 370 30.67 1.75 -0.39
C GLU A 370 29.93 1.94 -1.72
N GLU A 371 28.62 2.22 -1.68
CA GLU A 371 27.82 2.46 -2.88
C GLU A 371 28.05 3.88 -3.42
N PRO A 372 28.20 4.04 -4.75
CA PRO A 372 28.20 5.36 -5.36
C PRO A 372 26.83 6.02 -5.16
N ARG A 373 26.84 7.34 -5.01
CA ARG A 373 25.63 8.15 -4.97
C ARG A 373 25.19 8.52 -6.37
N MET A 374 23.88 8.62 -6.58
CA MET A 374 23.32 9.23 -7.78
C MET A 374 23.71 10.70 -7.85
N GLU A 375 24.33 11.10 -8.95
CA GLU A 375 24.54 12.50 -9.26
C GLU A 375 23.30 13.09 -9.93
N TYR A 376 22.90 14.29 -9.50
CA TYR A 376 21.80 15.02 -10.10
C TYR A 376 21.96 16.53 -9.92
N ASP A 377 21.36 17.30 -10.82
CA ASP A 377 21.34 18.75 -10.73
C ASP A 377 20.50 19.20 -9.54
N ARG A 378 21.15 19.83 -8.56
CA ARG A 378 20.49 20.34 -7.35
C ARG A 378 19.63 21.57 -7.61
N ASN A 379 19.79 22.21 -8.76
CA ASN A 379 18.98 23.35 -9.18
C ASN A 379 17.73 22.92 -9.97
N ALA A 380 17.62 21.64 -10.35
CA ALA A 380 16.43 21.11 -11.00
C ALA A 380 15.22 21.16 -10.05
N ASP A 381 14.02 21.30 -10.61
CA ASP A 381 12.79 21.29 -9.81
C ASP A 381 12.43 19.91 -9.25
N PHE A 382 12.83 18.84 -9.94
CA PHE A 382 12.59 17.44 -9.60
C PHE A 382 13.52 16.50 -10.38
N ILE A 383 13.53 15.21 -10.00
CA ILE A 383 14.22 14.13 -10.73
C ILE A 383 13.24 13.27 -11.52
N ARG A 384 13.52 13.05 -12.80
CA ARG A 384 12.69 12.21 -13.66
C ARG A 384 12.77 10.75 -13.19
N VAL A 385 11.66 10.02 -13.29
CA VAL A 385 11.57 8.64 -12.75
C VAL A 385 12.51 7.65 -13.44
N GLU A 386 12.90 7.92 -14.69
CA GLU A 386 13.86 7.17 -15.50
C GLU A 386 15.31 7.37 -15.08
N ASP A 387 15.63 8.51 -14.45
CA ASP A 387 16.97 8.78 -13.92
C ASP A 387 17.24 7.99 -12.63
N LEU A 388 16.21 7.35 -12.07
CA LEU A 388 16.30 6.48 -10.90
C LEU A 388 16.74 5.04 -11.23
N PHE A 389 17.08 4.78 -12.49
CA PHE A 389 17.71 3.55 -12.93
C PHE A 389 19.18 3.81 -13.25
N VAL A 390 20.06 2.88 -12.84
CA VAL A 390 21.48 2.92 -13.22
C VAL A 390 21.60 2.81 -14.74
N ASN A 391 20.82 1.91 -15.34
CA ASN A 391 20.68 1.79 -16.78
C ASN A 391 19.37 2.44 -17.21
N LYS A 392 19.43 3.70 -17.63
CA LYS A 392 18.26 4.49 -18.01
C LYS A 392 17.46 3.75 -19.10
N PRO A 393 16.18 3.45 -18.88
CA PRO A 393 15.35 2.88 -19.92
C PRO A 393 15.11 3.92 -21.01
N GLU A 394 15.15 3.50 -22.28
CA GLU A 394 14.73 4.36 -23.39
C GLU A 394 13.21 4.59 -23.31
N LEU A 395 12.82 5.81 -22.93
CA LEU A 395 11.43 6.22 -22.82
C LEU A 395 11.11 7.33 -23.82
N THR A 396 10.23 7.04 -24.76
CA THR A 396 9.51 8.07 -25.51
C THR A 396 8.27 8.48 -24.72
N TYR A 397 8.26 9.73 -24.26
CA TYR A 397 7.06 10.37 -23.72
C TYR A 397 6.34 11.06 -24.88
N HIS A 398 5.10 10.66 -25.16
CA HIS A 398 4.21 11.51 -25.95
C HIS A 398 3.69 12.57 -24.99
N VAL A 399 4.29 13.75 -25.04
CA VAL A 399 3.70 14.95 -24.47
C VAL A 399 2.61 15.36 -25.46
N ASP A 400 1.35 15.34 -25.03
CA ASP A 400 0.26 15.95 -25.81
C ASP A 400 0.61 17.44 -26.00
N GLY A 401 1.06 17.81 -27.20
CA GLY A 401 1.41 19.19 -27.54
C GLY A 401 2.61 19.41 -28.46
N GLU A 402 3.44 18.39 -28.74
CA GLU A 402 4.50 18.52 -29.75
C GLU A 402 4.16 17.70 -31.00
N GLU A 403 3.72 18.38 -32.07
CA GLU A 403 3.73 17.77 -33.41
C GLU A 403 5.17 17.40 -33.76
N PRO A 404 5.43 16.18 -34.28
CA PRO A 404 6.77 15.82 -34.72
C PRO A 404 7.20 16.76 -35.85
N ALA A 405 8.32 17.45 -35.63
CA ALA A 405 8.93 18.34 -36.60
C ALA A 405 9.05 17.64 -37.96
N GLN A 406 8.36 18.18 -38.97
CA GLN A 406 8.44 17.75 -40.36
C GLN A 406 9.87 17.92 -40.87
N GLY A 407 10.58 16.81 -41.01
CA GLY A 407 11.82 16.75 -41.79
C GLY A 407 11.49 16.78 -43.29
N ASN A 408 11.68 17.95 -43.91
CA ASN A 408 11.67 18.13 -45.36
C ASN A 408 12.85 17.39 -46.01
N GLY A 409 12.55 16.56 -47.02
CA GLY A 409 13.52 15.98 -47.95
C GLY A 409 12.80 15.43 -49.18
N ALA A 410 12.98 16.10 -50.31
CA ALA A 410 12.11 16.05 -51.49
C ALA A 410 12.35 14.86 -52.46
N ALA A 411 11.23 14.41 -53.04
CA ALA A 411 10.94 14.05 -54.44
C ALA A 411 11.74 12.95 -55.19
N ALA A 412 11.02 11.92 -55.63
CA ALA A 412 10.95 11.49 -57.04
C ALA A 412 9.68 10.65 -57.30
N GLU A 413 9.14 10.78 -58.51
CA GLU A 413 7.77 10.48 -58.94
C GLU A 413 7.43 9.01 -59.29
N SER A 414 6.11 8.78 -59.33
CA SER A 414 5.35 7.99 -60.32
C SER A 414 4.79 6.62 -59.92
N GLY A 415 3.49 6.43 -60.17
CA GLY A 415 2.87 5.10 -60.30
C GLY A 415 1.51 4.93 -59.64
N ASN A 416 0.44 5.14 -60.40
CA ASN A 416 -0.95 4.74 -60.10
C ASN A 416 -1.05 3.24 -59.72
N GLY A 417 -1.77 2.91 -58.64
CA GLY A 417 -2.13 1.53 -58.32
C GLY A 417 -3.06 1.43 -57.11
N ALA A 418 -4.25 0.87 -57.32
CA ALA A 418 -5.32 0.72 -56.33
C ALA A 418 -4.90 -0.14 -55.12
N ALA A 419 -5.24 0.30 -53.91
CA ALA A 419 -5.02 -0.45 -52.68
C ALA A 419 -6.07 -1.57 -52.48
N GLN A 420 -5.60 -2.80 -52.31
CA GLN A 420 -6.27 -3.86 -51.54
C GLN A 420 -5.51 -4.04 -50.21
N PRO A 421 -6.17 -4.48 -49.12
CA PRO A 421 -5.51 -4.68 -47.84
C PRO A 421 -4.88 -6.08 -47.77
N GLU A 422 -3.57 -6.15 -47.52
CA GLU A 422 -2.85 -7.41 -47.24
C GLU A 422 -2.35 -7.45 -45.79
N ASP A 423 -2.81 -8.50 -45.10
CA ASP A 423 -2.27 -9.30 -44.00
C ASP A 423 -1.67 -8.72 -42.71
N GLU A 424 -2.32 -9.18 -41.62
CA GLU A 424 -1.89 -9.20 -40.23
C GLU A 424 -0.61 -10.06 -40.06
N HIS A 425 0.47 -9.46 -39.57
CA HIS A 425 1.56 -10.23 -38.96
C HIS A 425 1.16 -10.66 -37.53
N ALA A 426 0.55 -11.83 -37.42
CA ALA A 426 0.40 -12.54 -36.17
C ALA A 426 1.79 -12.97 -35.66
N VAL A 427 2.25 -12.35 -34.57
CA VAL A 427 3.42 -12.84 -33.83
C VAL A 427 2.98 -14.05 -33.02
N GLU A 428 3.39 -15.25 -33.46
CA GLU A 428 3.10 -16.51 -32.79
C GLU A 428 3.92 -16.60 -31.49
N VAL A 429 3.24 -16.59 -30.34
CA VAL A 429 3.88 -16.77 -29.02
C VAL A 429 4.25 -18.23 -28.83
N ASP A 430 5.52 -18.51 -28.49
CA ASP A 430 6.05 -19.87 -28.29
C ASP A 430 5.19 -20.67 -27.29
N PRO A 431 4.57 -21.80 -27.71
CA PRO A 431 3.77 -22.65 -26.84
C PRO A 431 4.53 -23.20 -25.62
N ARG A 432 5.87 -23.27 -25.67
CA ARG A 432 6.72 -23.67 -24.55
C ARG A 432 6.76 -22.61 -23.44
N PHE A 433 6.60 -21.33 -23.78
CA PHE A 433 6.50 -20.23 -22.82
C PHE A 433 5.19 -20.29 -22.02
N LEU A 434 4.07 -20.57 -22.69
CA LEU A 434 2.76 -20.75 -22.06
C LEU A 434 2.70 -22.02 -21.19
N ARG A 435 3.44 -23.07 -21.55
CA ARG A 435 3.54 -24.30 -20.76
C ARG A 435 4.31 -24.10 -19.46
N LYS A 436 5.41 -23.34 -19.48
CA LYS A 436 6.17 -22.95 -18.27
C LYS A 436 5.34 -22.12 -17.29
N LEU A 437 4.42 -21.29 -17.79
CA LEU A 437 3.48 -20.51 -16.97
C LEU A 437 2.44 -21.39 -16.25
N ASN A 438 2.07 -22.54 -16.82
CA ASN A 438 1.08 -23.46 -16.25
C ASN A 438 1.69 -24.49 -15.28
N GLU A 439 2.98 -24.77 -15.37
CA GLU A 439 3.65 -25.75 -14.48
C GLU A 439 3.96 -25.18 -13.08
N ASN A 440 3.92 -23.85 -12.90
CA ASN A 440 4.30 -23.15 -11.65
C ASN A 440 3.14 -22.74 -10.72
N ARG A 441 1.94 -23.30 -10.83
CA ARG A 441 0.85 -22.99 -9.88
C ARG A 441 0.04 -24.21 -9.49
N HIS A 442 0.00 -24.47 -8.18
CA HIS A 442 -0.98 -25.32 -7.53
C HIS A 442 -2.42 -24.97 -7.99
N GLY A 443 -2.96 -25.78 -8.91
CA GLY A 443 -4.39 -26.08 -8.94
C GLY A 443 -5.36 -25.13 -9.67
N MET A 444 -4.96 -24.38 -10.69
CA MET A 444 -5.92 -23.74 -11.60
C MET A 444 -5.69 -24.12 -13.06
N VAL A 445 -6.58 -24.96 -13.60
CA VAL A 445 -6.64 -25.32 -15.03
C VAL A 445 -7.35 -24.19 -15.79
N PHE A 446 -6.66 -23.52 -16.70
CA PHE A 446 -7.30 -22.67 -17.70
C PHE A 446 -7.77 -23.53 -18.88
N THR A 447 -9.08 -23.64 -19.10
CA THR A 447 -9.61 -24.13 -20.39
C THR A 447 -9.85 -22.95 -21.34
N PRO A 448 -9.74 -23.15 -22.67
CA PRO A 448 -10.04 -22.12 -23.66
C PRO A 448 -11.55 -21.84 -23.65
N GLY A 449 -11.98 -20.87 -22.85
CA GLY A 449 -13.41 -20.66 -22.57
C GLY A 449 -13.77 -19.32 -21.95
N ALA A 450 -12.96 -18.27 -22.10
CA ALA A 450 -13.29 -16.92 -21.64
C ALA A 450 -13.99 -16.05 -22.69
N ALA A 451 -14.35 -16.60 -23.86
CA ALA A 451 -15.13 -15.90 -24.89
C ALA A 451 -16.66 -16.15 -24.83
N ALA A 452 -17.16 -16.88 -23.82
CA ALA A 452 -18.56 -17.32 -23.78
C ALA A 452 -19.48 -16.56 -22.79
N ARG A 453 -19.01 -15.48 -22.14
CA ARG A 453 -19.85 -14.70 -21.21
C ARG A 453 -20.48 -13.41 -21.78
N LEU A 454 -20.28 -13.10 -23.06
CA LEU A 454 -20.91 -11.96 -23.74
C LEU A 454 -22.17 -12.29 -24.57
N ARG A 455 -22.73 -13.52 -24.48
CA ARG A 455 -23.92 -13.93 -25.26
C ARG A 455 -25.26 -13.89 -24.51
N LYS A 456 -25.39 -13.13 -23.42
CA LYS A 456 -26.68 -12.97 -22.69
C LYS A 456 -27.21 -11.54 -22.64
N ILE A 457 -27.09 -10.79 -23.74
CA ILE A 457 -27.88 -9.58 -23.98
C ILE A 457 -28.95 -9.92 -25.05
N PRO A 458 -30.25 -9.76 -24.76
CA PRO A 458 -31.31 -10.03 -25.73
C PRO A 458 -31.16 -9.21 -27.02
N ARG A 459 -31.50 -9.83 -28.14
CA ARG A 459 -31.28 -9.37 -29.52
C ARG A 459 -32.01 -8.07 -29.93
N MET A 460 -32.73 -7.40 -29.00
CA MET A 460 -33.47 -6.15 -29.23
C MET A 460 -32.66 -4.85 -29.02
N PHE A 461 -31.42 -4.92 -28.52
CA PHE A 461 -30.66 -3.73 -28.12
C PHE A 461 -29.63 -3.21 -29.15
N ARG A 462 -29.63 -3.71 -30.40
CA ARG A 462 -28.77 -3.19 -31.47
C ARG A 462 -29.50 -2.12 -32.28
N GLY A 463 -29.41 -0.87 -31.83
CA GLY A 463 -29.79 0.30 -32.64
C GLY A 463 -28.54 1.11 -33.02
N ALA A 464 -28.41 1.46 -34.30
CA ALA A 464 -27.26 2.15 -34.90
C ALA A 464 -26.86 3.48 -34.22
N ALA A 465 -27.77 4.08 -33.44
CA ALA A 465 -27.52 5.32 -32.70
C ALA A 465 -26.51 5.15 -31.55
N ILE A 466 -26.45 3.99 -30.88
CA ILE A 466 -25.56 3.81 -29.72
C ILE A 466 -24.11 3.56 -30.18
N SER A 467 -23.93 2.82 -31.28
CA SER A 467 -22.61 2.61 -31.86
C SER A 467 -22.00 3.89 -32.42
N ALA A 468 -22.81 4.79 -32.99
CA ALA A 468 -22.35 6.09 -33.48
C ALA A 468 -21.94 7.03 -32.34
N VAL A 469 -22.68 7.04 -31.23
CA VAL A 469 -22.35 7.84 -30.04
C VAL A 469 -21.07 7.36 -29.35
N ILE A 470 -20.85 6.05 -29.28
CA ILE A 470 -19.61 5.48 -28.74
C ILE A 470 -18.41 5.82 -29.63
N ALA A 471 -18.57 5.73 -30.96
CA ALA A 471 -17.50 6.04 -31.91
C ALA A 471 -17.12 7.54 -31.89
N GLU A 472 -18.09 8.44 -31.72
CA GLU A 472 -17.82 9.88 -31.64
C GLU A 472 -17.18 10.27 -30.30
N ALA A 473 -17.58 9.65 -29.19
CA ALA A 473 -16.97 9.89 -27.88
C ALA A 473 -15.53 9.36 -27.76
N GLN A 474 -15.22 8.25 -28.45
CA GLN A 474 -13.85 7.75 -28.55
C GLN A 474 -12.95 8.68 -29.38
N LYS A 475 -13.52 9.50 -30.27
CA LYS A 475 -12.78 10.48 -31.07
C LYS A 475 -12.45 11.77 -30.34
N GLN A 476 -13.23 12.15 -29.32
CA GLN A 476 -13.14 13.48 -28.70
C GLN A 476 -12.41 13.53 -27.35
N GLY A 477 -11.96 12.40 -26.79
CA GLY A 477 -10.97 12.37 -25.70
C GLY A 477 -11.34 13.09 -24.38
N SER A 478 -12.56 13.60 -24.22
CA SER A 478 -12.98 14.40 -23.06
C SER A 478 -13.78 13.57 -22.05
N SER A 479 -13.47 13.72 -20.76
CA SER A 479 -14.19 13.11 -19.64
C SER A 479 -15.66 13.53 -19.55
N GLU A 480 -16.03 14.69 -20.10
CA GLU A 480 -17.40 15.19 -20.10
C GLU A 480 -18.31 14.40 -21.06
N ALA A 481 -17.75 13.90 -22.17
CA ALA A 481 -18.49 13.06 -23.13
C ALA A 481 -18.86 11.69 -22.53
N ASN A 482 -17.98 11.13 -21.69
CA ASN A 482 -18.26 9.87 -20.99
C ASN A 482 -19.36 10.02 -19.93
N ILE A 483 -19.41 11.17 -19.25
CA ILE A 483 -20.45 11.50 -18.27
C ILE A 483 -21.82 11.68 -18.97
N ALA A 484 -21.86 12.40 -20.09
CA ALA A 484 -23.09 12.60 -20.87
C ALA A 484 -23.66 11.28 -21.44
N ILE A 485 -22.80 10.35 -21.85
CA ILE A 485 -23.21 9.02 -22.33
C ILE A 485 -23.78 8.18 -21.19
N LEU A 486 -23.17 8.24 -20.00
CA LEU A 486 -23.65 7.51 -18.83
C LEU A 486 -24.99 8.07 -18.34
N ASP A 487 -25.16 9.39 -18.33
CA ASP A 487 -26.42 10.04 -18.00
C ASP A 487 -27.53 9.70 -19.00
N ALA A 488 -27.23 9.65 -20.31
CA ALA A 488 -28.19 9.24 -21.34
C ALA A 488 -28.61 7.76 -21.20
N VAL A 489 -27.67 6.89 -20.83
CA VAL A 489 -27.95 5.46 -20.57
C VAL A 489 -28.77 5.28 -19.28
N GLN A 490 -28.54 6.11 -18.27
CA GLN A 490 -29.30 6.08 -17.00
C GLN A 490 -30.70 6.68 -17.14
N ALA A 491 -30.86 7.79 -17.86
CA ALA A 491 -32.17 8.41 -18.16
C ALA A 491 -33.10 7.43 -18.88
N LYS A 492 -32.56 6.68 -19.85
CA LYS A 492 -33.32 5.69 -20.62
C LYS A 492 -33.64 4.42 -19.83
N ARG A 493 -32.83 4.06 -18.83
CA ARG A 493 -33.14 2.97 -17.87
C ARG A 493 -34.25 3.35 -16.89
N ARG A 494 -34.47 4.64 -16.64
CA ARG A 494 -35.55 5.16 -15.79
C ARG A 494 -36.85 5.43 -16.56
N GLY A 495 -36.90 5.12 -17.85
CA GLY A 495 -38.11 5.22 -18.67
C GLY A 495 -38.47 6.63 -19.14
N GLY A 496 -37.51 7.55 -19.17
CA GLY A 496 -37.62 8.88 -19.81
C GLY A 496 -37.24 8.84 -21.28
#